data_AF-A0A849PYV9-F1
#
_entry.id   AF-A0A849PYV9-F1
#
_cell.length_a   1.000
_cell.length_b   1.000
_cell.length_c   1.000
_cell.angle_alpha   90.00
_cell.angle_beta   90.00
_cell.angle_gamma   90.00
#
_symmetry.space_group_name_H-M   'P 1'
#
loop_
_entity.id
_entity.type
_entity.pdbx_description
1 polymer ?
#
loop_
_entity_poly.entity_id
_entity_poly.type
_entity_poly.pdbx_seq_one_letter_code
_entity_poly.pdbx_strand_id
1 'polypeptide(L)'
;MKNIMPCLGNEKSFFSKRGKLQIKKLAEQIMDLDRFITFKDTKKIFYYRNGVYVPDGEDVIAKNVQNVLGDASAKHRISEVVNYIKVETLIPRSQIIVKHPTFWTSVFH
;
A
#
# COMPACT_ATOMS: atom_id res chain seq x y z
N MET A 1 2.17 -22.77 -0.30
CA MET A 1 0.82 -22.90 -0.86
C MET A 1 0.33 -21.53 -1.30
N LYS A 2 0.05 -21.42 -2.61
CA LYS A 2 -0.76 -20.46 -3.39
C LYS A 2 -0.96 -19.03 -2.81
N ASN A 3 -0.39 -18.06 -3.52
CA ASN A 3 -1.20 -17.02 -4.18
C ASN A 3 -0.45 -16.53 -5.40
N ILE A 4 -0.53 -17.31 -6.49
CA ILE A 4 -0.51 -16.73 -7.83
C ILE A 4 -1.74 -15.83 -7.81
N MET A 5 -1.57 -14.52 -7.56
CA MET A 5 -2.67 -13.56 -7.53
C MET A 5 -3.35 -13.60 -8.89
N PRO A 6 -4.54 -14.21 -9.00
CA PRO A 6 -5.27 -14.17 -10.25
C PRO A 6 -5.98 -12.82 -10.31
N CYS A 7 -5.96 -12.20 -11.48
CA CYS A 7 -6.83 -11.07 -11.84
C CYS A 7 -6.41 -9.69 -11.29
N LEU A 8 -5.24 -9.18 -11.71
CA LEU A 8 -5.10 -7.73 -11.81
C LEU A 8 -5.71 -7.30 -13.15
N GLY A 9 -6.72 -6.43 -13.08
CA GLY A 9 -7.43 -5.92 -14.24
C GLY A 9 -6.45 -5.45 -15.32
N ASN A 10 -6.80 -5.77 -16.58
CA ASN A 10 -6.14 -5.35 -17.81
C ASN A 10 -5.34 -4.06 -17.61
N GLU A 11 -4.03 -4.09 -17.85
CA GLU A 11 -3.11 -2.96 -17.68
C GLU A 11 -3.65 -1.68 -18.33
N LYS A 12 -4.40 -1.84 -19.44
CA LYS A 12 -5.06 -0.75 -20.18
C LYS A 12 -6.11 -0.01 -19.36
N SER A 13 -6.68 -0.61 -18.33
CA SER A 13 -7.70 -0.01 -17.45
C SER A 13 -7.17 1.14 -16.61
N PHE A 14 -5.84 1.24 -16.44
CA PHE A 14 -5.17 2.34 -15.75
C PHE A 14 -4.68 3.42 -16.69
N PHE A 15 -4.75 3.22 -18.00
CA PHE A 15 -4.37 4.25 -18.96
C PHE A 15 -5.62 4.99 -19.45
N SER A 16 -5.53 6.31 -19.54
CA SER A 16 -6.54 7.12 -20.22
C SER A 16 -6.51 6.84 -21.73
N LYS A 17 -7.55 7.28 -22.46
CA LYS A 17 -7.59 7.20 -23.94
C LYS A 17 -6.37 7.85 -24.63
N ARG A 18 -5.66 8.76 -23.94
CA ARG A 18 -4.44 9.44 -24.41
C ARG A 18 -3.13 8.73 -24.01
N GLY A 19 -3.21 7.56 -23.38
CA GLY A 19 -2.03 6.81 -22.91
C GLY A 19 -1.40 7.34 -21.62
N LYS A 20 -2.02 8.31 -20.94
CA LYS A 20 -1.57 8.79 -19.62
C LYS A 20 -1.98 7.80 -18.52
N LEU A 21 -1.05 7.40 -17.67
CA LEU A 21 -1.31 6.56 -16.50
C LEU A 21 -2.15 7.32 -15.46
N GLN A 22 -3.19 6.66 -14.94
CA GLN A 22 -4.06 7.16 -13.89
C GLN A 22 -3.50 6.74 -12.53
N ILE A 23 -2.55 7.53 -12.01
CA ILE A 23 -1.81 7.24 -10.76
C ILE A 23 -2.74 6.98 -9.58
N LYS A 24 -3.72 7.87 -9.35
CA LYS A 24 -4.70 7.74 -8.26
C LYS A 24 -5.40 6.38 -8.29
N LYS A 25 -5.95 6.00 -9.44
CA LYS A 25 -6.68 4.73 -9.60
C LYS A 25 -5.80 3.51 -9.32
N LEU A 26 -4.55 3.54 -9.80
CA LEU A 26 -3.60 2.46 -9.56
C LEU A 26 -3.19 2.40 -8.07
N ALA A 27 -2.95 3.55 -7.45
CA ALA A 27 -2.57 3.64 -6.05
C ALA A 27 -3.70 3.17 -5.12
N GLU A 28 -4.94 3.57 -5.38
CA GLU A 28 -6.13 3.11 -4.66
C GLU A 28 -6.25 1.59 -4.73
N GLN A 29 -6.11 1.01 -5.92
CA GLN A 29 -6.15 -0.44 -6.07
C GLN A 29 -5.01 -1.15 -5.31
N ILE A 30 -3.82 -0.57 -5.23
CA ILE A 30 -2.72 -1.14 -4.44
C ILE A 30 -3.02 -1.06 -2.93
N MET A 31 -3.62 0.04 -2.47
CA MET A 31 -4.05 0.21 -1.07
C MET A 31 -5.24 -0.69 -0.69
N ASP A 32 -6.04 -1.13 -1.66
CA ASP A 32 -7.10 -2.14 -1.45
C ASP A 32 -6.52 -3.54 -1.24
N LEU A 33 -5.35 -3.84 -1.84
CA LEU A 33 -4.69 -5.15 -1.71
C LEU A 33 -3.92 -5.30 -0.40
N ASP A 34 -3.28 -4.22 0.06
CA ASP A 34 -2.39 -4.21 1.21
C ASP A 34 -2.61 -2.96 2.06
N ARG A 35 -2.46 -3.10 3.39
CA ARG A 35 -2.58 -1.97 4.31
C ARG A 35 -1.22 -1.30 4.51
N PHE A 36 -1.14 -0.03 4.15
CA PHE A 36 0.07 0.78 4.31
C PHE A 36 -0.13 1.89 5.33
N ILE A 37 0.95 2.23 6.05
CA ILE A 37 1.05 3.43 6.87
C ILE A 37 2.37 4.13 6.58
N THR A 38 2.37 5.45 6.59
CA THR A 38 3.57 6.26 6.45
C THR A 38 3.73 7.12 7.68
N PHE A 39 4.85 7.00 8.39
CA PHE A 39 5.08 7.86 9.55
C PHE A 39 5.52 9.27 9.16
N LYS A 40 4.89 10.27 9.78
CA LYS A 40 5.17 11.69 9.49
C LYS A 40 6.61 12.11 9.76
N ASP A 41 7.24 11.55 10.78
CA ASP A 41 8.59 11.87 11.27
C ASP A 41 9.69 11.33 10.34
N THR A 42 9.61 10.06 9.98
CA THR A 42 10.64 9.34 9.21
C THR A 42 10.32 9.31 7.72
N LYS A 43 9.08 9.58 7.32
CA LYS A 43 8.57 9.44 5.96
C LYS A 43 8.76 8.02 5.38
N LYS A 44 8.97 7.02 6.24
CA LYS A 44 9.08 5.62 5.83
C LYS A 44 7.69 5.01 5.70
N ILE A 45 7.49 4.25 4.63
CA ILE A 45 6.26 3.47 4.39
C ILE A 45 6.43 2.09 5.00
N PHE A 46 5.46 1.69 5.81
CA PHE A 46 5.32 0.38 6.39
C PHE A 46 4.11 -0.30 5.79
N TYR A 47 4.14 -1.63 5.70
CA TYR A 47 3.01 -2.43 5.26
C TYR A 47 2.64 -3.47 6.32
N TYR A 48 1.37 -3.83 6.39
CA TYR A 48 0.86 -4.78 7.36
C TYR A 48 1.10 -6.22 6.90
N ARG A 49 1.81 -7.00 7.72
CA ARG A 49 2.09 -8.41 7.45
C ARG A 49 2.04 -9.21 8.74
N ASN A 50 1.26 -10.30 8.75
CA ASN A 50 1.22 -11.27 9.84
C ASN A 50 1.02 -10.64 11.24
N GLY A 51 0.12 -9.67 11.37
CA GLY A 51 -0.19 -9.06 12.66
C GLY A 51 0.57 -7.77 12.98
N VAL A 52 1.65 -7.46 12.23
CA VAL A 52 2.54 -6.33 12.54
C VAL A 52 2.78 -5.46 11.31
N TYR A 53 3.12 -4.18 11.52
CA TYR A 53 3.63 -3.32 10.47
C TYR A 53 5.14 -3.50 10.35
N VAL A 54 5.61 -3.89 9.17
CA VAL A 54 7.04 -4.07 8.89
C VAL A 54 7.55 -2.93 7.99
N PRO A 55 8.83 -2.55 8.10
CA PRO A 55 9.47 -1.69 7.10
C PRO A 55 9.44 -2.39 5.73
N ASP A 56 9.76 -1.67 4.66
CA ASP A 56 9.79 -2.14 3.25
C ASP A 56 8.47 -1.94 2.46
N GLY A 57 7.62 -1.00 2.89
CA GLY A 57 6.39 -0.67 2.15
C GLY A 57 6.63 -0.15 0.73
N GLU A 58 7.72 0.58 0.50
CA GLU A 58 8.07 1.10 -0.84
C GLU A 58 8.38 -0.04 -1.83
N ASP A 59 9.09 -1.09 -1.39
CA ASP A 59 9.42 -2.26 -2.22
C ASP A 59 8.17 -3.08 -2.56
N VAL A 60 7.26 -3.24 -1.59
CA VAL A 60 5.97 -3.91 -1.81
C VAL A 60 5.13 -3.16 -2.84
N ILE A 61 5.03 -1.83 -2.72
CA ILE A 61 4.32 -1.00 -3.69
C ILE A 61 4.95 -1.14 -5.07
N ALA A 62 6.28 -1.02 -5.18
CA ALA A 62 6.99 -1.15 -6.45
C ALA A 62 6.74 -2.50 -7.13
N LYS A 63 6.77 -3.59 -6.35
CA LYS A 63 6.46 -4.94 -6.82
C LYS A 63 5.00 -5.05 -7.28
N ASN A 64 4.05 -4.48 -6.54
CA ASN A 64 2.64 -4.48 -6.93
C ASN A 64 2.43 -3.67 -8.22
N VAL A 65 3.05 -2.49 -8.38
CA VAL A 65 3.02 -1.72 -9.63
C VAL A 65 3.61 -2.52 -10.79
N GLN A 66 4.75 -3.18 -10.59
CA GLN A 66 5.38 -4.04 -11.60
C GLN A 66 4.44 -5.18 -12.03
N ASN A 67 3.76 -5.82 -11.07
CA ASN A 67 2.82 -6.91 -11.34
C ASN A 67 1.59 -6.42 -12.11
N VAL A 68 1.12 -5.19 -11.85
CA VAL A 68 -0.04 -4.61 -12.53
C VAL A 68 0.29 -4.10 -13.93
N LEU A 69 1.41 -3.37 -14.08
CA LEU A 69 1.74 -2.67 -15.32
C LEU A 69 2.63 -3.48 -16.28
N GLY A 70 3.28 -4.55 -15.81
CA GLY A 70 4.22 -5.33 -16.62
C GLY A 70 5.30 -4.43 -17.22
N ASP A 71 5.53 -4.51 -18.53
CA ASP A 71 6.55 -3.71 -19.24
C ASP A 71 6.29 -2.18 -19.19
N ALA A 72 5.08 -1.75 -18.85
CA ALA A 72 4.73 -0.34 -18.72
C ALA A 72 5.16 0.28 -17.37
N SER A 73 5.80 -0.48 -16.48
CA SER A 73 6.21 -0.09 -15.12
C SER A 73 7.50 0.77 -15.05
N ALA A 74 7.55 1.86 -15.80
CA ALA A 74 8.72 2.74 -15.78
C ALA A 74 9.00 3.30 -14.36
N LYS A 75 10.29 3.48 -14.02
CA LYS A 75 10.75 3.99 -12.71
C LYS A 75 10.01 5.25 -12.26
N HIS A 76 9.76 6.20 -13.18
CA HIS A 76 9.03 7.43 -12.85
C HIS A 76 7.59 7.17 -12.42
N ARG A 77 6.89 6.21 -13.05
CA ARG A 77 5.51 5.82 -12.71
C ARG A 77 5.44 5.14 -11.35
N ILE A 78 6.39 4.24 -11.06
CA ILE A 78 6.51 3.61 -9.75
C ILE A 78 6.70 4.71 -8.69
N SER A 79 7.62 5.65 -8.92
CA SER A 79 7.88 6.75 -7.99
C SER A 79 6.65 7.63 -7.75
N GLU A 80 5.86 7.92 -8.80
CA GLU A 80 4.61 8.67 -8.67
C GLU A 80 3.57 7.95 -7.81
N VAL A 81 3.41 6.64 -8.02
CA VAL A 81 2.49 5.81 -7.23
C VAL A 81 2.94 5.71 -5.78
N VAL A 82 4.21 5.44 -5.53
CA VAL A 82 4.79 5.40 -4.17
C VAL A 82 4.54 6.72 -3.45
N ASN A 83 4.81 7.85 -4.13
CA ASN A 83 4.59 9.17 -3.54
C ASN A 83 3.10 9.45 -3.24
N TYR A 84 2.19 9.01 -4.11
CA TYR A 84 0.75 9.13 -3.86
C TYR A 84 0.35 8.36 -2.59
N ILE A 85 0.70 7.08 -2.50
CA ILE A 85 0.37 6.22 -1.34
C ILE A 85 1.02 6.80 -0.06
N LYS A 86 2.25 7.29 -0.16
CA LYS A 86 2.98 7.92 0.96
C LYS A 86 2.22 9.10 1.57
N VAL A 87 1.62 9.94 0.72
CA VAL A 87 0.85 11.11 1.17
C VAL A 87 -0.49 10.69 1.75
N GLU A 88 -1.21 9.79 1.08
CA GLU A 88 -2.52 9.31 1.55
C GLU A 88 -2.46 8.54 2.87
N THR A 89 -1.37 7.81 3.11
CA THR A 89 -1.21 6.95 4.30
C THR A 89 -0.45 7.63 5.44
N LEU A 90 -0.29 8.95 5.37
CA LEU A 90 0.57 9.72 6.27
C LEU A 90 -0.06 9.93 7.66
N ILE A 91 0.44 9.22 8.66
CA ILE A 91 -0.04 9.29 10.06
C ILE A 91 1.05 9.80 11.02
N PRO A 92 0.70 10.60 12.05
CA PRO A 92 1.61 10.86 13.16
C PRO A 92 1.80 9.58 14.00
N ARG A 93 3.00 9.40 14.53
CA ARG A 93 3.34 8.22 15.34
C ARG A 93 2.44 8.05 16.57
N SER A 94 1.91 9.14 17.12
CA SER A 94 0.98 9.14 18.25
C SER A 94 -0.39 8.52 17.95
N GLN A 95 -0.78 8.40 16.66
CA GLN A 95 -2.05 7.78 16.26
C GLN A 95 -1.96 6.26 16.12
N ILE A 96 -0.77 5.67 16.28
CA ILE A 96 -0.61 4.22 16.36
C ILE A 96 -1.11 3.78 17.74
N ILE A 97 -2.43 3.65 17.88
CA ILE A 97 -2.99 2.90 18.98
C ILE A 97 -2.69 1.44 18.63
N VAL A 98 -1.66 0.86 19.24
CA VAL A 98 -1.56 -0.60 19.33
C VAL A 98 -2.88 -1.00 19.98
N LYS A 99 -3.81 -1.56 19.20
CA LYS A 99 -5.00 -2.18 19.76
C LYS A 99 -4.48 -3.33 20.61
N HIS A 100 -4.14 -3.07 21.86
CA HIS A 100 -4.21 -4.09 22.88
C HIS A 100 -5.64 -4.62 22.76
N PRO A 101 -5.86 -5.90 22.45
CA PRO A 101 -7.19 -6.47 22.63
C PRO A 101 -7.52 -6.25 24.10
N THR A 102 -8.39 -5.27 24.38
CA THR A 102 -8.94 -5.01 25.70
C THR A 102 -9.83 -6.20 26.03
N PHE A 103 -9.22 -7.28 26.52
CA PHE A 103 -9.90 -8.51 26.94
C PHE A 103 -9.68 -8.82 28.43
N TRP A 104 -9.19 -7.86 29.22
CA TRP A 104 -8.86 -8.08 30.64
C TRP A 104 -9.33 -6.96 31.59
N THR A 105 -10.51 -6.38 31.37
CA THR A 105 -11.16 -5.50 32.37
C THR A 105 -12.54 -5.99 32.80
N SER A 106 -12.76 -7.31 32.79
CA SER A 106 -13.99 -7.89 33.36
C SER A 106 -13.77 -9.28 33.98
N VAL A 107 -12.71 -9.46 34.79
CA VAL A 107 -12.64 -10.57 35.76
C VAL A 107 -11.90 -10.10 37.02
N PHE A 108 -12.49 -9.16 37.74
CA PHE A 108 -12.33 -9.02 39.19
C PHE A 108 -13.68 -8.50 39.70
N HIS A 109 -14.58 -9.44 39.98
CA HIS A 109 -15.67 -9.29 40.94
C HIS A 109 -15.26 -10.06 42.19
#